data_AF-A0A2V8H5E2-F1
#
_entry.id   AF-A0A2V8H5E2-F1
#
_cell.length_a   1.000
_cell.length_b   1.000
_cell.length_c   1.000
_cell.angle_alpha   90.00
_cell.angle_beta   90.00
_cell.angle_gamma   90.00
#
_symmetry.space_group_name_H-M   'P 1'
#
loop_
_entity.id
_entity.type
_entity.pdbx_description
1 polymer ?
#
loop_
_entity_poly.entity_id
_entity_poly.type
_entity_poly.pdbx_seq_one_letter_code
_entity_poly.pdbx_strand_id
1 'polypeptide(L)'
;MFSGGQDGILRALSTADGKQIWTFDTVRDFTTANGVPAKGGAMGAPGVTVAGGMMFVGSGYTGLGNGRGGNVLLAFEAGQSQSTR
;
A
#
# COMPACT_ATOMS: atom_id res chain seq x y z
N MET A 1 -7.22 -5.84 9.25
CA MET A 1 -7.21 -6.36 7.88
C MET A 1 -6.66 -5.29 6.95
N PHE A 2 -5.79 -5.64 6.01
CA PHE A 2 -5.29 -4.71 4.99
C PHE A 2 -5.97 -4.98 3.65
N SER A 3 -6.25 -3.93 2.88
CA SER A 3 -6.86 -4.03 1.55
C SER A 3 -6.31 -2.97 0.61
N GLY A 4 -5.84 -3.38 -0.56
CA GLY A 4 -5.63 -2.49 -1.70
C GLY A 4 -6.95 -2.21 -2.42
N GLY A 5 -7.10 -1.01 -2.97
CA GLY A 5 -8.25 -0.63 -3.78
C GLY A 5 -7.88 -0.37 -5.24
N GLN A 6 -8.89 -0.47 -6.13
CA GLN A 6 -8.76 -0.07 -7.54
C GLN A 6 -8.53 1.44 -7.71
N ASP A 7 -8.87 2.22 -6.69
CA ASP A 7 -8.58 3.65 -6.59
C ASP A 7 -7.10 3.94 -6.23
N GLY A 8 -6.31 2.90 -5.96
CA GLY A 8 -4.92 3.02 -5.54
C GLY A 8 -4.73 3.42 -4.08
N ILE A 9 -5.79 3.39 -3.27
CA ILE A 9 -5.70 3.63 -1.84
C ILE A 9 -5.51 2.30 -1.11
N LEU A 10 -4.42 2.22 -0.33
CA LEU A 10 -4.17 1.12 0.59
C LEU A 10 -4.85 1.44 1.91
N ARG A 11 -5.56 0.47 2.50
CA ARG A 11 -6.36 0.65 3.71
C ARG A 11 -6.01 -0.37 4.76
N ALA A 12 -6.08 0.04 6.02
CA ALA A 12 -6.21 -0.85 7.16
C ALA A 12 -7.60 -0.68 7.78
N LEU A 13 -8.27 -1.81 7.99
CA LEU A 13 -9.57 -1.89 8.65
C LEU A 13 -9.43 -2.67 9.96
N SER A 14 -10.09 -2.18 11.00
CA SER A 14 -10.30 -2.89 12.26
C SER A 14 -10.93 -4.26 11.99
N THR A 15 -10.34 -5.31 12.55
CA THR A 15 -10.92 -6.66 12.44
C THR A 15 -12.09 -6.89 13.39
N ALA A 16 -12.31 -5.98 14.35
CA ALA A 16 -13.40 -6.08 15.32
C ALA A 16 -14.72 -5.55 14.75
N ASP A 17 -14.67 -4.44 14.00
CA ASP A 17 -15.86 -3.71 13.56
C ASP A 17 -15.78 -3.18 12.11
N GLY A 18 -14.72 -3.51 11.37
CA GLY A 18 -14.56 -3.13 9.96
C GLY A 18 -14.26 -1.65 9.73
N LYS A 19 -14.12 -0.82 10.77
CA LYS A 19 -13.82 0.60 10.61
C LYS A 19 -12.43 0.80 10.02
N GLN A 20 -12.31 1.77 9.10
CA GLN A 20 -11.01 2.20 8.60
C GLN A 20 -10.21 2.88 9.70
N ILE A 21 -8.97 2.44 9.91
CA ILE A 21 -8.07 2.96 10.95
C ILE A 21 -6.79 3.60 10.37
N TRP A 22 -6.46 3.30 9.12
CA TRP A 22 -5.33 3.90 8.42
C TRP A 22 -5.51 3.80 6.91
N THR A 23 -4.94 4.76 6.17
CA THR A 23 -4.88 4.73 4.71
C THR A 23 -3.58 5.31 4.18
N PHE A 24 -3.19 4.88 2.99
CA PHE A 24 -2.10 5.46 2.23
C PHE A 24 -2.45 5.57 0.74
N ASP A 25 -2.30 6.76 0.17
CA ASP A 25 -2.50 7.00 -1.26
C ASP A 25 -1.24 6.64 -2.04
N THR A 26 -1.33 5.59 -2.86
CA THR A 26 -0.22 5.14 -3.69
C THR A 26 -0.15 5.88 -5.03
N VAL A 27 -1.15 6.67 -5.42
CA VAL A 27 -1.25 7.27 -6.77
C VAL A 27 -0.38 8.52 -6.90
N ARG A 28 0.92 8.31 -6.81
CA ARG A 28 1.98 9.33 -6.86
C ARG A 28 3.27 8.73 -7.43
N ASP A 29 4.19 9.62 -7.75
CA ASP A 29 5.55 9.24 -8.14
C ASP A 29 6.39 8.91 -6.91
N PHE A 30 7.32 7.95 -7.08
CA PHE A 30 8.23 7.45 -6.06
C PHE A 30 9.67 7.43 -6.57
N THR A 31 10.58 7.91 -5.72
CA THR A 31 11.99 7.54 -5.79
C THR A 31 12.17 6.20 -5.11
N THR A 32 12.76 5.24 -5.80
CA THR A 32 12.92 3.87 -5.30
C THR A 32 14.35 3.62 -4.81
N ALA A 33 14.55 2.54 -4.04
CA ALA A 33 15.85 2.18 -3.49
C ALA A 33 16.91 1.87 -4.56
N ASN A 34 16.51 1.40 -5.74
CA ASN A 34 17.42 1.14 -6.86
C ASN A 34 17.51 2.31 -7.86
N GLY A 35 16.90 3.46 -7.55
CA GLY A 35 16.95 4.66 -8.38
C GLY A 35 16.07 4.64 -9.63
N VAL A 36 15.36 3.54 -9.91
CA VAL A 36 14.44 3.47 -11.05
C VAL A 36 13.12 4.19 -10.69
N PRO A 37 12.71 5.25 -11.42
CA PRO A 37 11.46 5.94 -11.15
C PRO A 37 10.28 4.97 -11.16
N ALA A 38 9.37 5.15 -10.21
CA ALA A 38 8.19 4.31 -10.05
C ALA A 38 6.96 5.18 -9.82
N LYS A 39 5.79 4.63 -10.16
CA LYS A 39 4.51 5.31 -9.94
C LYS A 39 3.52 4.30 -9.41
N GLY A 40 2.79 4.63 -8.36
CA GLY A 40 1.70 3.76 -7.91
C GLY A 40 0.40 4.00 -8.68
N GLY A 41 -0.57 3.16 -8.39
CA GLY A 41 -1.86 3.12 -9.06
C GLY A 41 -2.76 2.07 -8.42
N ALA A 42 -3.63 1.48 -9.22
CA ALA A 42 -4.55 0.45 -8.78
C ALA A 42 -3.86 -0.75 -8.13
N MET A 43 -4.56 -1.38 -7.18
CA MET A 43 -4.15 -2.63 -6.52
C MET A 43 -5.22 -3.69 -6.74
N GLY A 44 -5.43 -4.04 -8.02
CA GLY A 44 -6.45 -5.00 -8.45
C GLY A 44 -6.09 -6.48 -8.29
N ALA A 45 -4.86 -6.80 -7.85
CA ALA A 45 -4.35 -8.14 -7.52
C ALA A 45 -3.02 -8.00 -6.74
N PRO A 46 -2.29 -9.11 -6.50
CA PRO A 46 -2.40 -9.92 -5.28
C PRO A 46 -2.52 -9.10 -3.98
N GLY A 47 -3.02 -9.74 -2.93
CA GLY A 47 -3.18 -9.09 -1.62
C GLY A 47 -1.86 -8.68 -0.96
N VAL A 48 -2.01 -7.95 0.14
CA VAL A 48 -0.89 -7.50 0.97
C VAL A 48 -0.18 -8.68 1.61
N THR A 49 1.17 -8.69 1.57
CA THR A 49 2.01 -9.69 2.24
C THR A 49 2.63 -9.11 3.49
N VAL A 50 2.53 -9.81 4.63
CA VAL A 50 3.15 -9.40 5.90
C VAL A 50 4.14 -10.48 6.33
N ALA A 51 5.41 -10.09 6.50
CA ALA A 51 6.47 -10.99 6.91
C ALA A 51 7.61 -10.22 7.59
N GLY A 52 8.21 -10.80 8.64
CA GLY A 52 9.40 -10.22 9.29
C GLY A 52 9.19 -8.81 9.86
N GLY A 53 7.99 -8.47 10.33
CA GLY A 53 7.66 -7.14 10.85
C GLY A 53 7.36 -6.08 9.77
N MET A 54 7.44 -6.45 8.50
CA MET A 54 7.19 -5.56 7.36
C MET A 54 5.90 -5.92 6.63
N MET A 55 5.30 -4.92 6.00
CA MET A 55 4.17 -5.06 5.08
C MET A 55 4.60 -4.69 3.66
N PHE A 56 4.33 -5.57 2.69
CA PHE A 56 4.67 -5.40 1.28
C PHE A 56 3.42 -5.40 0.40
N VAL A 57 3.38 -4.48 -0.57
CA VAL A 57 2.28 -4.40 -1.54
C VAL A 57 2.76 -3.89 -2.90
N GLY A 58 2.33 -4.56 -3.96
CA GLY A 58 2.50 -4.07 -5.33
C GLY A 58 1.38 -3.10 -5.69
N SER A 59 1.72 -1.98 -6.32
CA SER A 59 0.77 -0.95 -6.76
C SER A 59 1.01 -0.56 -8.22
N GLY A 60 -0.09 -0.25 -8.91
CA GLY A 60 -0.11 0.03 -10.35
C GLY A 60 -0.65 -1.10 -11.22
N TYR A 61 -1.13 -2.19 -10.61
CA TYR A 61 -1.76 -3.30 -11.31
C TYR A 61 -3.28 -3.13 -11.37
N THR A 62 -3.82 -2.91 -12.57
CA THR A 62 -5.26 -2.66 -12.78
C THR A 62 -6.12 -3.93 -12.71
N GLY A 63 -5.51 -5.11 -12.82
CA GLY A 63 -6.24 -6.36 -12.97
C GLY A 63 -7.18 -6.32 -14.17
N LEU A 64 -8.40 -6.83 -13.98
CA LEU A 64 -9.46 -6.83 -15.01
C LEU A 64 -10.30 -5.53 -15.02
N GLY A 65 -9.94 -4.52 -14.21
CA GLY A 65 -10.72 -3.30 -14.02
C GLY A 65 -10.09 -2.05 -14.64
N ASN A 66 -10.84 -0.95 -14.60
CA ASN A 66 -10.42 0.36 -15.14
C ASN A 66 -9.76 1.20 -14.04
N GLY A 67 -8.54 0.84 -13.66
CA GLY A 67 -7.73 1.54 -12.66
C GLY A 67 -6.59 2.37 -13.27
N ARG A 68 -5.94 3.23 -12.48
CA ARG A 68 -4.70 3.89 -12.91
C ARG A 68 -3.56 2.88 -12.92
N GLY A 69 -2.88 2.73 -14.06
CA GLY A 69 -1.68 1.90 -14.19
C GLY A 69 -0.47 2.54 -13.49
N GLY A 70 0.52 1.70 -13.18
CA GLY A 70 1.78 2.08 -12.57
C GLY A 70 2.67 0.86 -12.34
N ASN A 71 3.74 1.03 -11.59
CA ASN A 71 4.66 -0.03 -11.20
C ASN A 71 5.46 0.38 -9.95
N VAL A 72 5.03 -0.03 -8.77
CA VAL A 72 5.83 0.16 -7.55
C VAL A 72 5.60 -0.97 -6.55
N LEU A 73 6.67 -1.44 -5.92
CA LEU A 73 6.60 -2.26 -4.72
C LEU A 73 6.84 -1.34 -3.51
N LEU A 74 5.87 -1.30 -2.59
CA LEU A 74 5.97 -0.52 -1.37
C LEU A 74 6.21 -1.44 -0.17
N ALA A 75 7.08 -1.00 0.74
CA ALA A 75 7.38 -1.66 2.00
C ALA A 75 7.09 -0.69 3.14
N PHE A 76 6.38 -1.16 4.16
CA PHE A 76 6.00 -0.38 5.33
C PHE A 76 6.41 -1.10 6.61
N GLU A 77 6.74 -0.31 7.63
CA GLU A 77 6.92 -0.76 9.00
C GLU A 77 6.06 0.08 9.94
N ALA A 78 5.87 -0.38 11.17
CA ALA A 78 5.24 0.43 12.20
C ALA A 78 6.16 1.59 12.57
N GLY A 79 5.63 2.81 12.55
CA GLY A 79 6.35 3.97 13.07
C GLY A 79 6.66 3.77 14.56
N GLN A 80 7.88 4.09 14.98
CA GLN A 80 8.23 4.07 16.39
C GLN A 80 7.47 5.18 17.12
N SER A 81 6.73 4.82 18.17
CA SER A 81 6.18 5.82 19.08
C SER A 81 7.34 6.51 19.78
N GLN A 82 7.51 7.82 19.58
CA GLN A 82 8.41 8.59 20.41
C GLN A 82 7.86 8.57 21.84
N SER A 83 8.53 7.84 22.73
CA SER A 83 8.26 7.92 24.16
C SER A 83 8.71 9.29 24.62
N THR A 84 7.76 10.19 24.87
CA THR A 84 8.01 11.44 25.58
C THR A 84 8.55 11.08 26.96
N ARG A 85 9.80 11.44 27.24
CA ARG A 85 10.35 11.41 28.60
C ARG A 85 9.82 12.59 29.40
#